data_AF-A0A7L2R3I7-F1
#
_entry.id   AF-A0A7L2R3I7-F1
#
_cell.length_a   1.000
_cell.length_b   1.000
_cell.length_c   1.000
_cell.angle_alpha   90.00
_cell.angle_beta   90.00
_cell.angle_gamma   90.00
#
_symmetry.space_group_name_H-M   'P 1'
#
loop_
_entity.id
_entity.type
_entity.pdbx_description
1 polymer ?
#
loop_
_entity_poly.entity_id
_entity_poly.type
_entity_poly.pdbx_seq_one_letter_code
_entity_poly.pdbx_strand_id
1 'polypeptide(L)' 'SRLSPEYPRDVPLLRAARSVCGQRAREGLWAESLYQGAVFLLRRGDQLAATA' A
#
# COMPACT_ATOMS: atom_id res chain seq x y z
N SER A 1 3.56 -8.77 12.35
CA SER A 1 2.45 -9.71 12.17
C SER A 1 2.91 -10.82 11.24
N ARG A 2 2.18 -11.94 11.17
CA ARG A 2 2.38 -12.95 10.12
C ARG A 2 1.10 -13.00 9.30
N LEU A 3 1.09 -12.37 8.14
CA LEU A 3 -0.10 -12.27 7.30
C LEU A 3 -0.40 -13.52 6.46
N SER A 4 0.55 -14.45 6.32
CA SER A 4 0.32 -15.74 5.65
C SER A 4 0.89 -16.90 6.48
N PRO A 5 0.16 -18.02 6.62
CA PRO A 5 0.67 -19.23 7.25
C PRO A 5 1.75 -19.95 6.41
N GLU A 6 2.08 -19.46 5.23
CA GLU A 6 3.10 -20.09 4.36
C GLU A 6 4.46 -19.41 4.46
N TYR A 7 4.47 -18.13 4.84
CA TYR A 7 5.70 -17.37 4.91
C TYR A 7 5.77 -16.58 6.22
N PRO A 8 6.92 -16.56 6.92
CA PRO A 8 7.01 -15.94 8.23
C PRO A 8 7.11 -14.40 8.19
N ARG A 9 7.12 -13.79 6.99
CA ARG A 9 7.24 -12.33 6.82
C ARG A 9 6.08 -11.78 6.01
N ASP A 10 5.75 -10.52 6.26
CA ASP A 10 4.76 -9.79 5.49
C ASP A 10 5.33 -9.44 4.10
N VAL A 11 4.53 -9.62 3.05
CA VAL A 11 4.94 -9.43 1.64
C VAL A 11 4.09 -8.33 1.01
N PRO A 12 4.69 -7.31 0.38
CA PRO A 12 3.93 -6.27 -0.29
C PRO A 12 3.27 -6.82 -1.57
N LEU A 13 1.94 -6.81 -1.63
CA LEU A 13 1.20 -7.18 -2.84
C LEU A 13 1.04 -6.00 -3.80
N LEU A 14 0.71 -4.83 -3.25
CA LEU A 14 0.54 -3.57 -3.99
C LEU A 14 1.33 -2.49 -3.27
N ARG A 15 2.00 -1.62 -4.03
CA ARG A 15 2.75 -0.48 -3.48
C ARG A 15 2.65 0.72 -4.42
N ALA A 16 2.16 1.83 -3.90
CA ALA A 16 2.20 3.11 -4.58
C ALA A 16 3.20 4.01 -3.85
N ALA A 17 3.95 4.79 -4.62
CA ALA A 17 4.80 5.84 -4.10
C ALA A 17 4.51 7.10 -4.89
N ARG A 18 4.60 8.24 -4.19
CA ARG A 18 4.41 9.55 -4.77
C ARG A 18 5.49 10.49 -4.26
N SER A 19 5.81 11.50 -5.05
CA SER A 19 6.71 12.57 -4.64
C SER A 19 5.89 13.84 -4.45
N VAL A 20 5.90 14.35 -3.23
CA VAL A 20 5.32 15.65 -2.92
C VAL A 20 6.43 16.68 -3.03
N CYS A 21 6.51 17.40 -4.15
CA CYS A 21 7.45 18.50 -4.28
C CYS A 21 7.10 19.61 -3.26
N GLY A 22 8.08 19.97 -2.42
CA GLY A 22 7.91 20.99 -1.37
C GLY A 22 7.49 22.38 -1.88
N GLN A 23 7.69 22.68 -3.17
CA GLN A 23 7.19 23.90 -3.80
C GLN A 23 5.66 23.96 -3.82
N ARG A 24 4.97 22.86 -4.18
CA ARG A 24 3.49 22.80 -4.14
C ARG A 24 2.94 22.84 -2.70
N ALA A 25 3.70 22.32 -1.73
CA ALA A 25 3.34 22.42 -0.31
C ALA A 25 3.46 23.85 0.26
N ARG A 26 4.25 24.74 -0.39
CA ARG A 26 4.36 26.16 -0.02
C ARG A 26 3.26 27.03 -0.65
N GLU A 27 2.59 26.55 -1.69
CA GLU A 27 1.57 27.30 -2.44
C GLU A 27 0.14 27.14 -1.88
N GLY A 28 -0.06 26.29 -0.87
CA GLY A 28 -1.34 26.14 -0.18
C GLY A 28 -1.67 24.69 0.19
N LEU A 29 -2.93 24.48 0.58
CA LEU A 29 -3.47 23.13 0.79
C LEU A 29 -3.50 22.38 -0.53
N TRP A 30 -2.96 21.17 -0.54
CA TRP A 30 -2.92 20.32 -1.72
C TRP A 30 -3.37 18.90 -1.32
N ALA A 31 -3.96 18.18 -2.25
CA ALA A 31 -4.43 16.81 -2.07
C ALA A 31 -4.08 15.98 -3.31
N GLU A 32 -3.89 14.68 -3.11
CA GLU A 32 -3.60 13.73 -4.18
C GLU A 32 -4.16 12.37 -3.79
N SER A 33 -4.74 11.68 -4.76
CA SER A 33 -5.35 10.37 -4.57
C SER A 33 -4.43 9.29 -5.11
N LEU A 34 -4.29 8.20 -4.35
CA LEU A 34 -3.63 6.98 -4.80
C LEU A 34 -4.64 5.85 -4.81
N TYR A 35 -4.67 5.11 -5.92
CA TYR A 35 -5.51 3.94 -6.08
C TYR A 35 -4.70 2.80 -6.68
N GLN A 36 -4.88 1.60 -6.14
CA GLN A 36 -4.24 0.39 -6.63
C GLN A 36 -5.21 -0.78 -6.57
N GLY A 37 -5.13 -1.66 -7.56
CA GLY A 37 -5.91 -2.89 -7.60
C GLY A 37 -5.28 -3.90 -8.55
N ALA A 38 -5.26 -5.16 -8.14
CA ALA A 38 -4.91 -6.30 -8.95
C ALA A 38 -5.58 -7.56 -8.38
N VAL A 39 -5.62 -8.64 -9.16
CA VAL A 39 -6.16 -9.93 -8.71
C VAL A 39 -5.00 -10.82 -8.28
N PHE A 40 -5.08 -11.34 -7.06
CA PHE A 40 -4.13 -12.32 -6.53
C PHE A 40 -4.87 -13.57 -6.09
N LEU A 41 -4.24 -14.73 -6.25
CA LEU A 41 -4.72 -15.96 -5.62
C LEU A 41 -4.35 -15.93 -4.15
N LEU A 42 -5.35 -15.95 -3.28
CA LEU A 42 -5.18 -16.07 -1.83
C LEU A 42 -5.51 -17.49 -1.37
N ARG A 43 -4.79 -17.96 -0.35
CA ARG A 43 -5.07 -19.24 0.28
C ARG A 43 -5.85 -19.02 1.56
N ARG A 44 -6.52 -20.09 2.01
CA ARG A 44 -7.28 -20.06 3.26
C ARG A 44 -6.36 -19.69 4.42
N GLY A 45 -6.71 -18.63 5.13
CA GLY A 45 -5.95 -18.13 6.28
C GLY A 45 -4.96 -17.01 5.96
N ASP A 46 -4.75 -16.68 4.68
CA ASP A 46 -4.07 -15.44 4.31
C ASP A 46 -4.89 -14.22 4.78
N GLN A 47 -4.19 -13.19 5.24
CA GLN A 47 -4.74 -11.94 5.71
C GLN A 47 -4.21 -10.78 4.86
N LEU A 48 -5.06 -9.79 4.61
CA LEU A 48 -4.70 -8.57 3.88
C LEU A 48 -4.64 -7.38 4.85
N ALA A 49 -3.64 -6.52 4.66
CA ALA A 49 -3.50 -5.27 5.39
C ALA A 49 -3.10 -4.14 4.43
N ALA A 50 -3.59 -2.93 4.68
CA ALA A 50 -3.21 -1.73 3.95
C ALA A 50 -2.59 -0.71 4.91
N THR A 51 -1.45 -0.13 4.52
CA THR A 51 -0.74 0.91 5.26
C THR A 51 -0.66 2.17 4.42
N ALA A 52 -0.98 3.32 5.01
CA ALA A 52 -0.89 4.65 4.38
C ALA A 52 0.51 5.26 4.51
#